data_AF-A0A943XTJ7-F1
#
_entry.id   AF-A0A943XTJ7-F1
#
_cell.length_a   1.000
_cell.length_b   1.000
_cell.length_c   1.000
_cell.angle_alpha   90.00
_cell.angle_beta   90.00
_cell.angle_gamma   90.00
#
_symmetry.space_group_name_H-M   'P 1'
#
loop_
_entity.id
_entity.type
_entity.pdbx_description
1 polymer ?
#
loop_
_entity_poly.entity_id
_entity_poly.type
_entity_poly.pdbx_seq_one_letter_code
_entity_poly.pdbx_strand_id
1 'polypeptide(L)' 'IAKGLEIAVPHGYYPQDDPSRSPIVRWRGHANLLYCNWLNYYVYQQTPYNLSEIDEHK' A
#
# COMPACT_ATOMS: atom_id res chain seq x y z
N ILE A 1 12.34 -14.98 -11.00
CA ILE A 1 12.50 -16.24 -11.76
C ILE A 1 13.74 -16.21 -12.66
N ALA A 2 13.99 -15.15 -13.44
CA ALA A 2 15.06 -15.07 -14.45
C ALA A 2 16.53 -15.20 -13.97
N LYS A 3 16.81 -15.22 -12.66
CA LYS A 3 18.17 -15.39 -12.13
C LYS A 3 18.61 -16.87 -12.01
N GLY A 4 17.81 -17.82 -12.51
CA GLY A 4 18.11 -19.26 -12.41
C GLY A 4 18.01 -19.83 -10.99
N LEU A 5 17.46 -19.04 -10.06
CA LEU A 5 17.18 -19.47 -8.70
C LEU A 5 15.87 -20.26 -8.69
N GLU A 6 15.89 -21.45 -8.11
CA GLU A 6 14.72 -22.30 -7.95
C GLU A 6 13.81 -21.69 -6.88
N ILE A 7 12.78 -20.95 -7.31
CA ILE A 7 11.80 -20.29 -6.45
C ILE A 7 10.39 -20.63 -6.93
N ALA A 8 9.47 -20.80 -5.99
CA ALA A 8 8.06 -21.00 -6.31
C ALA A 8 7.43 -19.73 -6.88
N VAL A 9 6.39 -19.91 -7.70
CA VAL A 9 5.56 -18.80 -8.17
C VAL A 9 4.80 -18.20 -6.97
N PRO A 10 4.69 -16.86 -6.87
CA PRO A 10 3.95 -16.24 -5.78
C PRO A 10 2.46 -16.63 -5.82
N HIS A 11 1.97 -17.18 -4.71
CA HIS A 11 0.62 -17.69 -4.60
C HIS A 11 -0.43 -16.58 -4.77
N GLY A 12 -1.41 -16.81 -5.64
CA GLY A 12 -2.53 -15.89 -5.85
C GLY A 12 -2.14 -14.55 -6.49
N TYR A 13 -0.93 -14.42 -7.04
CA TYR A 13 -0.45 -13.17 -7.65
C TYR A 13 -0.71 -13.15 -9.15
N TYR A 14 -0.30 -14.19 -9.87
CA TYR A 14 -0.51 -14.34 -11.32
C TYR A 14 -1.79 -15.13 -11.62
N PRO A 15 -2.53 -14.78 -12.69
CA PRO A 15 -3.62 -15.63 -13.17
C PRO A 15 -3.09 -17.03 -13.54
N GLN A 16 -3.67 -18.08 -12.97
CA GLN A 16 -3.30 -19.48 -13.25
C GLN A 16 -1.80 -19.79 -12.98
N ASP A 17 -1.17 -19.09 -12.04
CA ASP A 17 0.26 -19.21 -11.72
C ASP A 17 1.20 -18.98 -12.93
N ASP A 18 0.74 -18.27 -13.97
CA ASP A 18 1.48 -17.97 -15.19
C ASP A 18 2.21 -16.61 -15.08
N PRO A 19 3.56 -16.59 -14.89
CA PRO A 19 4.32 -15.36 -14.70
C PRO A 19 4.43 -14.49 -15.96
N SER A 20 4.02 -14.99 -17.13
CA SER A 20 3.98 -14.20 -18.37
C SER A 20 2.76 -13.27 -18.44
N ARG A 21 1.75 -13.53 -17.61
CA ARG A 21 0.53 -12.73 -17.53
C ARG A 21 0.69 -11.58 -16.55
N SER A 22 -0.09 -10.53 -16.74
CA SER A 22 -0.15 -9.42 -15.79
C SER A 22 -0.68 -9.88 -14.42
N PRO A 23 -0.03 -9.49 -13.30
CA PRO A 23 -0.51 -9.81 -11.96
C PRO A 23 -1.91 -9.25 -11.65
N ILE A 24 -2.62 -9.91 -10.74
CA ILE A 24 -3.91 -9.43 -10.22
C ILE A 24 -3.69 -8.74 -8.87
N VAL A 25 -3.89 -7.43 -8.83
CA VAL A 25 -3.72 -6.63 -7.62
C VAL A 25 -5.01 -6.65 -6.77
N ARG A 26 -5.09 -7.57 -5.80
CA ARG A 26 -6.26 -7.71 -4.90
C ARG A 26 -6.20 -6.88 -3.62
N TRP A 27 -5.02 -6.40 -3.23
CA TRP A 27 -4.80 -5.75 -1.93
C TRP A 27 -4.86 -4.22 -1.96
N ARG A 28 -4.94 -3.58 -3.14
CA ARG A 28 -4.86 -2.12 -3.28
C ARG A 28 -5.89 -1.37 -2.43
N GLY A 29 -7.14 -1.83 -2.41
CA GLY A 29 -8.20 -1.21 -1.62
C GLY A 29 -7.88 -1.21 -0.12
N HIS A 30 -7.44 -2.35 0.40
CA HIS A 30 -7.04 -2.49 1.80
C HIS A 30 -5.80 -1.67 2.15
N ALA A 31 -4.83 -1.58 1.23
CA ALA A 31 -3.66 -0.72 1.43
C ALA A 31 -4.05 0.76 1.56
N ASN A 32 -4.94 1.25 0.68
CA ASN A 32 -5.44 2.62 0.80
C ASN A 32 -6.14 2.86 2.13
N LEU A 33 -7.03 1.93 2.54
CA LEU A 33 -7.72 2.03 3.83
C LEU A 33 -6.76 2.04 5.01
N LEU A 34 -5.71 1.22 4.98
CA LEU A 34 -4.69 1.18 6.03
C LEU A 34 -4.03 2.56 6.20
N TYR A 35 -3.56 3.18 5.12
CA TYR A 35 -2.90 4.48 5.19
C TYR A 35 -3.88 5.59 5.61
N CYS A 36 -5.08 5.64 5.03
CA CYS A 36 -6.08 6.63 5.40
C CYS A 36 -6.46 6.51 6.88
N ASN A 37 -6.71 5.29 7.36
CA ASN A 37 -7.09 5.06 8.75
C ASN A 37 -5.94 5.38 9.70
N TRP A 38 -4.71 4.98 9.34
CA TRP A 38 -3.54 5.26 10.17
C TRP A 38 -3.31 6.77 10.33
N LEU A 39 -3.31 7.53 9.23
CA LEU A 39 -3.16 8.98 9.29
C LEU A 39 -4.28 9.63 10.09
N ASN A 40 -5.54 9.30 9.79
CA ASN A 40 -6.68 9.99 10.39
C ASN A 40 -6.87 9.67 11.87
N TYR A 41 -6.80 8.39 12.24
CA TYR A 41 -7.18 7.96 13.60
C TYR A 41 -5.98 7.82 14.55
N TYR A 42 -4.77 7.58 14.02
CA TYR A 42 -3.60 7.33 14.86
C TYR A 42 -2.57 8.45 14.82
N VAL A 43 -2.41 9.15 13.69
CA VAL A 43 -1.52 10.31 13.61
C VAL A 43 -2.28 11.57 14.02
N TYR A 44 -3.23 12.05 13.22
CA TYR A 44 -3.87 13.35 13.43
C TYR A 44 -4.68 13.47 14.72
N GLN A 45 -5.37 12.41 15.15
CA GLN A 45 -6.13 12.45 16.41
C GLN A 45 -5.25 12.37 17.66
N GLN A 46 -4.04 11.80 17.57
CA GLN A 46 -3.11 11.70 18.69
C GLN A 46 -2.10 12.86 18.73
N THR A 47 -1.86 13.51 17.60
CA THR A 47 -1.08 14.75 17.47
C THR A 47 -1.94 15.82 16.81
N PRO A 48 -2.79 16.53 17.57
CA PRO A 48 -3.63 17.58 16.99
C PRO A 48 -2.74 18.64 16.34
N TYR A 49 -2.82 18.74 15.02
CA TYR A 49 -2.09 19.75 14.27
C TYR A 49 -2.81 21.10 14.46
N ASN A 50 -2.09 22.14 14.88
CA ASN A 50 -2.68 23.46 14.98
C ASN A 50 -2.80 24.07 13.58
N LEU A 51 -4.03 24.11 13.05
CA LEU A 51 -4.29 24.63 11.71
C LEU A 51 -3.87 26.10 11.54
N SER A 52 -3.71 26.87 12.64
CA SER A 52 -3.19 28.23 12.58
C SER A 52 -1.71 28.30 12.17
N GLU A 53 -0.94 27.23 12.36
CA GLU A 53 0.48 27.16 11.98
C GLU A 53 0.68 26.91 10.47
N ILE A 54 -0.39 26.50 9.75
CA ILE A 54 -0.32 26.19 8.30
C ILE A 54 -0.36 27.47 7.45
N ASP A 55 -1.03 28.53 7.92
CA ASP A 55 -1.28 29.74 7.11
C ASP A 55 -0.13 30.77 7.18
N GLU A 56 0.86 30.58 8.06
CA GLU A 56 1.98 31.53 8.24
C GLU A 56 3.08 31.44 7.16
N HIS A 57 2.96 30.52 6.19
CA HIS A 57 3.94 30.34 5.11
C HIS A 57 3.47 30.77 3.70
N LYS A 58 2.46 31.65 3.60
CA LYS A 58 2.10 32.30 2.33
C LYS A 58 2.74 33.67 2.16
#